data_AF-A0A1F6XC91-F1
#
_entry.id   AF-A0A1F6XC91-F1
#
_cell.length_a   1.000
_cell.length_b   1.000
_cell.length_c   1.000
_cell.angle_alpha   90.00
_cell.angle_beta   90.00
_cell.angle_gamma   90.00
#
_symmetry.space_group_name_H-M   'P 1'
#
loop_
_entity.id
_entity.type
_entity.pdbx_description
1 polymer ?
#
loop_
_entity_poly.entity_id
_entity_poly.type
_entity_poly.pdbx_seq_one_letter_code
_entity_poly.pdbx_strand_id
1 'polypeptide(L)'
;MTIVIVQKWEESESGWGTRPDGYSLHLTEADRQAFVAEYWERQKALSPEVPDEYSRTDGTPYEVAVDTATFELVKASNNGIRRFGTPSGSGGTDGWRPIKT
;
A
#
# COMPACT_ATOMS: atom_id res chain seq x y z
N MET A 1 3.01 2.33 22.33
CA MET A 1 2.44 2.50 20.98
C MET A 1 3.59 2.76 20.04
N THR A 2 3.65 2.02 18.94
CA THR A 2 4.68 2.16 17.92
C THR A 2 4.04 2.65 16.63
N ILE A 3 4.74 3.54 15.92
CA ILE A 3 4.24 4.19 14.71
C ILE A 3 4.77 3.45 13.49
N VAL A 4 3.90 3.27 12.49
CA VAL A 4 4.22 2.75 11.16
C VAL A 4 3.57 3.62 10.10
N ILE A 5 4.07 3.55 8.87
CA ILE A 5 3.49 4.23 7.72
C ILE A 5 2.53 3.30 7.00
N VAL A 6 1.34 3.80 6.67
CA VAL A 6 0.34 3.14 5.85
C VAL A 6 0.42 3.65 4.42
N GLN A 7 0.40 2.75 3.44
CA GLN A 7 0.09 3.04 2.04
C GLN A 7 -1.21 2.32 1.67
N LYS A 8 -2.25 3.03 1.22
CA LYS A 8 -3.46 2.39 0.68
C LYS A 8 -3.21 1.96 -0.78
N TRP A 9 -4.04 1.06 -1.27
CA TRP A 9 -3.95 0.56 -2.63
C TRP A 9 -5.35 0.37 -3.21
N GLU A 10 -5.52 0.67 -4.48
CA GLU A 10 -6.75 0.37 -5.23
C GLU A 10 -6.44 -0.65 -6.33
N GLU A 11 -7.41 -1.49 -6.63
CA GLU A 11 -7.46 -2.28 -7.86
C GLU A 11 -8.01 -1.39 -8.98
N SER A 12 -7.45 -1.54 -10.17
CA SER A 12 -7.90 -0.89 -11.40
C SER A 12 -8.23 -1.97 -12.42
N GLU A 13 -9.47 -2.00 -12.90
CA GLU A 13 -9.94 -2.94 -13.91
C GLU A 13 -10.48 -2.19 -15.15
N SER A 14 -9.94 -2.54 -16.32
CA SER A 14 -10.32 -1.95 -17.60
C SER A 14 -11.81 -2.17 -17.86
N GLY A 15 -12.55 -1.07 -18.06
CA GLY A 15 -14.00 -1.10 -18.28
C GLY A 15 -14.87 -1.14 -17.03
N TRP A 16 -14.30 -1.30 -15.83
CA TRP A 16 -15.04 -1.38 -14.56
C TRP A 16 -14.71 -0.25 -13.58
N GLY A 17 -13.49 0.31 -13.63
CA GLY A 17 -13.06 1.43 -12.80
C GLY A 17 -12.06 1.00 -11.72
N THR A 18 -12.15 1.60 -10.53
CA THR A 18 -11.25 1.28 -9.41
C THR A 18 -12.01 0.97 -8.12
N ARG A 19 -11.41 0.14 -7.25
CA ARG A 19 -11.95 -0.18 -5.92
C ARG A 19 -10.84 -0.37 -4.88
N PRO A 20 -11.12 -0.18 -3.57
CA PRO A 20 -10.13 -0.44 -2.52
C PRO A 20 -9.58 -1.87 -2.57
N ASP A 21 -8.26 -1.98 -2.55
CA ASP A 21 -7.49 -3.23 -2.52
C ASP A 21 -6.56 -3.23 -1.30
N GLY A 22 -7.09 -2.91 -0.12
CA GLY A 22 -6.33 -2.99 1.12
C GLY A 22 -5.20 -1.96 1.26
N TYR A 23 -4.19 -2.32 2.05
CA TYR A 23 -3.09 -1.43 2.41
C TYR A 23 -1.76 -2.18 2.61
N SER A 24 -0.66 -1.44 2.73
CA SER A 24 0.63 -1.95 3.22
C SER A 24 1.14 -1.11 4.38
N LEU A 25 1.96 -1.73 5.23
CA LEU A 25 2.56 -1.14 6.43
C LEU A 25 4.08 -1.16 6.33
N HIS A 26 4.73 -0.06 6.74
CA HIS A 26 6.17 0.16 6.58
C HIS A 26 6.77 0.80 7.83
N LEU A 27 8.02 0.45 8.18
CA LEU A 27 8.71 1.10 9.30
C LEU A 27 9.11 2.53 8.95
N THR A 28 9.57 2.74 7.71
CA THR A 28 10.06 4.03 7.23
C THR A 28 9.51 4.36 5.84
N GLU A 29 9.63 5.62 5.45
CA GLU A 29 9.25 6.07 4.11
C GLU A 29 10.14 5.44 3.03
N ALA A 30 11.41 5.17 3.35
CA ALA A 30 12.32 4.46 2.46
C ALA A 30 11.84 3.02 2.20
N ASP A 31 11.39 2.32 3.24
CA ASP A 31 10.81 0.96 3.11
C ASP A 31 9.53 1.00 2.26
N ARG A 32 8.67 2.01 2.46
CA ARG A 32 7.46 2.20 1.63
C ARG A 32 7.82 2.35 0.16
N GLN A 33 8.76 3.23 -0.16
CA GLN A 33 9.21 3.45 -1.53
C GLN A 33 9.82 2.19 -2.14
N ALA A 34 10.67 1.48 -1.40
CA ALA A 34 11.26 0.22 -1.83
C ALA A 34 10.20 -0.86 -2.09
N PHE A 35 9.21 -1.00 -1.21
CA PHE A 35 8.12 -1.96 -1.38
C PHE A 35 7.28 -1.69 -2.64
N VAL A 36 6.96 -0.41 -2.90
CA VAL A 36 6.20 0.00 -4.09
C VAL A 36 7.02 -0.24 -5.36
N ALA A 37 8.32 0.08 -5.35
CA ALA A 37 9.19 -0.20 -6.48
C ALA A 37 9.28 -1.71 -6.76
N GLU A 38 9.52 -2.54 -5.74
CA GLU A 38 9.54 -4.00 -5.87
C GLU A 38 8.22 -4.57 -6.38
N TYR A 39 7.08 -4.01 -5.94
CA TYR A 39 5.78 -4.40 -6.48
C TYR A 39 5.71 -4.16 -7.99
N TRP A 40 6.07 -2.95 -8.45
CA TRP A 40 6.00 -2.62 -9.87
C TRP A 40 7.00 -3.41 -10.72
N GLU A 41 8.19 -3.68 -10.21
CA GLU A 41 9.15 -4.54 -10.91
C GLU A 41 8.62 -5.98 -11.07
N ARG A 42 7.94 -6.52 -10.05
CA ARG A 42 7.25 -7.82 -10.18
C ARG A 42 6.11 -7.78 -11.20
N GLN A 43 5.31 -6.72 -11.22
CA GLN A 43 4.22 -6.58 -12.20
C GLN A 43 4.76 -6.53 -13.64
N LYS A 44 5.79 -5.72 -13.91
CA LYS A 44 6.45 -5.64 -15.22
C LYS A 44 7.06 -6.97 -15.65
N ALA A 45 7.58 -7.75 -14.71
CA ALA A 45 8.15 -9.07 -14.99
C ALA A 45 7.09 -10.11 -15.36
N LEU A 46 5.84 -9.96 -14.88
CA LEU A 46 4.72 -10.85 -15.20
C LEU A 46 4.12 -10.54 -16.58
N SER A 47 3.98 -9.26 -16.90
CA SER A 47 3.48 -8.81 -18.20
C SER A 47 4.20 -7.53 -18.63
N PRO A 48 4.83 -7.50 -19.82
CA PRO A 48 5.40 -6.28 -20.37
C PRO A 48 4.30 -5.29 -20.82
N GLU A 49 3.08 -5.77 -21.03
CA GLU A 49 1.90 -4.95 -21.35
C GLU A 49 1.12 -4.62 -20.08
N VAL A 50 0.38 -3.51 -20.11
CA VAL A 50 -0.50 -3.12 -19.00
C VAL A 50 -1.61 -4.18 -18.85
N PRO A 51 -1.73 -4.86 -17.70
CA PRO A 51 -2.79 -5.84 -17.49
C PRO A 51 -4.18 -5.18 -17.47
N ASP A 52 -5.20 -5.96 -17.80
CA ASP A 52 -6.60 -5.53 -17.69
C ASP A 52 -7.00 -5.26 -16.23
N GLU A 53 -6.37 -5.94 -15.27
CA GLU A 53 -6.58 -5.78 -13.83
C GLU A 53 -5.22 -5.70 -13.10
N TYR A 54 -5.02 -4.66 -12.28
CA TYR A 54 -3.82 -4.54 -11.45
C TYR A 54 -4.07 -3.65 -10.22
N SER A 55 -3.27 -3.84 -9.16
CA SER A 55 -3.29 -2.93 -8.01
C SER A 55 -2.32 -1.76 -8.21
N ARG A 56 -2.67 -0.59 -7.69
CA ARG A 56 -1.79 0.58 -7.61
C ARG A 56 -1.95 1.30 -6.28
N THR A 57 -0.94 2.06 -5.89
CA THR A 57 -1.01 2.88 -4.68
C THR A 57 -2.14 3.90 -4.78
N ASP A 58 -2.89 4.05 -3.69
CA ASP A 58 -3.98 5.02 -3.54
C ASP A 58 -3.74 5.93 -2.34
N GLY A 59 -4.16 7.18 -2.46
CA GLY A 59 -4.06 8.22 -1.44
C GLY A 59 -2.67 8.49 -0.84
N THR A 60 -2.64 9.51 0.01
CA THR A 60 -1.43 9.98 0.68
C THR A 60 -1.04 9.01 1.80
N PRO A 61 0.23 8.57 1.86
CA PRO A 61 0.72 7.78 2.99
C PRO A 61 0.55 8.53 4.31
N TYR A 62 0.27 7.80 5.38
CA TYR A 62 0.06 8.41 6.69
C TYR A 62 0.58 7.51 7.82
N GLU A 63 0.95 8.14 8.93
CA GLU A 63 1.39 7.45 10.13
C GLU A 63 0.21 6.96 10.97
N VAL A 64 0.32 5.76 11.51
CA VAL A 64 -0.66 5.20 12.44
C VAL A 64 0.03 4.47 13.59
N ALA A 65 -0.55 4.59 14.77
CA ALA A 65 -0.16 3.76 15.90
C ALA A 65 -0.73 2.34 15.73
N VAL A 66 0.12 1.33 15.91
CA VAL A 66 -0.27 -0.07 15.89
C VAL A 66 0.05 -0.76 17.21
N ASP A 67 -0.52 -1.94 17.41
CA ASP A 67 -0.15 -2.82 18.51
C ASP A 67 1.26 -3.41 18.31
N THR A 68 1.83 -3.92 19.41
CA THR A 68 3.17 -4.50 19.41
C THR A 68 3.30 -5.67 18.44
N ALA A 69 2.27 -6.51 18.33
CA ALA A 69 2.31 -7.69 17.46
C ALA A 69 2.42 -7.29 15.98
N THR A 70 1.64 -6.29 15.55
CA THR A 70 1.69 -5.73 14.20
C THR A 70 3.04 -5.08 13.94
N PHE A 71 3.56 -4.31 14.88
CA PHE A 71 4.86 -3.66 14.73
C PHE A 71 6.00 -4.66 14.53
N GLU A 72 6.06 -5.73 15.34
CA GLU A 72 7.10 -6.75 15.20
C GLU A 72 6.99 -7.50 13.87
N LEU A 73 5.78 -7.69 13.33
CA LEU A 73 5.60 -8.24 11.98
C LEU A 73 6.13 -7.32 10.88
N VAL A 74 5.88 -6.01 10.96
CA VAL A 74 6.41 -5.04 10.00
C VAL A 74 7.93 -4.98 10.12
N LYS A 75 8.47 -4.97 11.33
CA LYS A 75 9.91 -4.94 11.60
C LYS A 75 10.67 -6.17 11.13
N ALA A 76 10.04 -7.34 11.17
CA ALA A 76 10.62 -8.58 10.66
C ALA A 76 10.49 -8.73 9.13
N SER A 77 9.76 -7.83 8.45
CA SER A 77 9.63 -7.83 7.00
C SER A 77 10.79 -7.10 6.32
N ASN A 78 10.95 -7.30 5.01
CA ASN A 78 12.01 -6.61 4.24
C ASN A 78 11.71 -5.11 4.12
N ASN A 79 10.64 -4.77 3.40
CA ASN A 79 10.23 -3.39 3.13
C ASN A 79 8.81 -3.09 3.60
N GLY A 80 8.15 -4.04 4.27
CA GLY A 80 6.76 -3.92 4.70
C GLY A 80 5.92 -5.16 4.42
N ILE A 81 4.67 -5.09 4.87
CA ILE A 81 3.69 -6.17 4.71
C ILE A 81 2.42 -5.64 4.03
N ARG A 82 1.79 -6.47 3.19
CA ARG A 82 0.48 -6.20 2.56
C ARG A 82 -0.64 -6.81 3.40
N ARG A 83 -1.77 -6.10 3.50
CA ARG A 83 -2.99 -6.52 4.19
C ARG A 83 -4.23 -6.16 3.37
N PHE A 84 -5.24 -7.01 3.45
CA PHE A 84 -6.56 -6.76 2.87
C PHE A 84 -7.49 -6.12 3.89
N GLY A 85 -8.54 -5.44 3.42
CA GLY A 85 -9.49 -4.72 4.28
C GLY A 85 -9.11 -3.25 4.52
N THR A 86 -9.67 -2.64 5.56
CA THR A 86 -9.46 -1.20 5.81
C THR A 86 -8.27 -0.99 6.76
N PRO A 87 -7.31 -0.10 6.44
CA PRO A 87 -6.24 0.22 7.38
C PRO A 87 -6.78 0.92 8.63
N SER A 88 -6.10 0.71 9.75
CA SER A 88 -6.36 1.48 10.98
C SER A 88 -6.09 2.97 10.78
N GLY A 89 -6.70 3.81 11.62
CA GLY A 89 -6.49 5.26 11.63
C GLY A 89 -7.52 6.04 10.78
N SER A 90 -7.19 7.29 10.47
CA SER A 90 -8.11 8.24 9.79
C SER A 90 -8.24 8.04 8.28
N GLY A 91 -7.40 7.19 7.68
CA GLY A 91 -7.32 7.04 6.22
C GLY A 91 -6.52 8.15 5.53
N GLY A 92 -5.69 8.90 6.26
CA GLY A 92 -4.89 10.01 5.74
C GLY A 92 -5.67 11.31 5.59
N THR A 93 -5.08 12.31 4.93
CA THR A 93 -5.71 13.64 4.68
C THR A 93 -6.73 13.62 3.55
N ASP A 94 -6.77 12.55 2.76
CA ASP A 94 -7.53 12.44 1.51
C ASP A 94 -8.54 11.28 1.47
N GLY A 95 -8.52 10.35 2.42
CA GLY A 95 -9.33 9.12 2.32
C GLY A 95 -8.94 8.30 1.08
N TRP A 96 -9.83 7.45 0.55
CA TRP A 96 -9.55 6.72 -0.70
C TRP A 96 -9.71 7.66 -1.91
N ARG A 97 -8.63 8.30 -2.33
CA ARG A 97 -8.60 9.21 -3.47
C ARG A 97 -7.30 9.00 -4.24
N PRO A 98 -7.36 8.76 -5.56
CA PRO A 98 -6.17 8.56 -6.37
C PRO A 98 -5.18 9.72 -6.15
N ILE A 99 -3.90 9.38 -5.95
CA ILE A 99 -2.84 10.38 -5.91
C ILE A 99 -2.89 11.12 -7.25
N LYS A 100 -3.31 12.39 -7.23
CA LYS A 100 -3.26 13.24 -8.42
C LYS A 100 -1.78 13.48 -8.74
N THR A 101 -1.28 12.78 -9.75
CA THR A 101 -0.04 13.13 -10.45
C THR A 101 -0.18 14.46 -11.16
#